data_AF-A0A3D2X5D2-F1
#
_entry.id   AF-A0A3D2X5D2-F1
#
_cell.length_a   1.000
_cell.length_b   1.000
_cell.length_c   1.000
_cell.angle_alpha   90.00
_cell.angle_beta   90.00
_cell.angle_gamma   90.00
#
_symmetry.space_group_name_H-M   'P 1'
#
loop_
_entity.id
_entity.type
_entity.pdbx_description
1 polymer ?
#
loop_
_entity_poly.entity_id
_entity_poly.type
_entity_poly.pdbx_seq_one_letter_code
_entity_poly.pdbx_strand_id
1 'polypeptide(L)'
;MSNYKKLMTDQQLKEKVLDIATNFKTCYLYGGTGQLVTNAIIDQKSKQLPSWYTSARITVLKKLVGNGYYGFDCVNLIKAILWGWEDGKMGKYASNTVPDTNANGFINLCEDVSTDMTNIKPMELIWFSGHVGLYLGNGECVECAPSLNKVAITKLTYQNKWCKHGKLPWLTYTEDVKRKLELTTPYMRGDDVKKLQQLMGVTPDGIYGPSTDNKVKEILSAIGM
;
A
#
# COMPACT_ATOMS: atom_id res chain seq x y z
N MET A 1 19.00 13.47 2.51
CA MET A 1 17.99 12.42 2.23
C MET A 1 17.32 12.08 3.55
N SER A 2 16.00 12.19 3.62
CA SER A 2 15.25 11.93 4.85
C SER A 2 15.35 10.44 5.19
N ASN A 3 15.99 10.09 6.31
CA ASN A 3 16.06 8.70 6.79
C ASN A 3 14.69 8.31 7.37
N TYR A 4 13.74 7.93 6.52
CA TYR A 4 12.48 7.35 6.97
C TYR A 4 12.72 5.98 7.59
N LYS A 5 12.07 5.71 8.73
CA LYS A 5 12.14 4.38 9.36
C LYS A 5 11.36 3.38 8.51
N LYS A 6 12.00 2.28 8.08
CA LYS A 6 11.30 1.15 7.44
C LYS A 6 10.43 0.45 8.49
N LEU A 7 9.14 0.29 8.21
CA LEU A 7 8.13 -0.17 9.15
C LEU A 7 7.64 -1.59 8.86
N MET A 8 7.49 -1.92 7.59
CA MET A 8 6.96 -3.20 7.12
C MET A 8 7.38 -3.45 5.67
N THR A 9 7.16 -4.67 5.19
CA THR A 9 7.30 -4.97 3.76
C THR A 9 6.06 -4.53 2.98
N ASP A 10 6.20 -4.40 1.66
CA ASP A 10 5.06 -4.27 0.74
C ASP A 10 4.02 -5.40 0.94
N GLN A 11 4.46 -6.65 1.10
CA GLN A 11 3.54 -7.78 1.35
C GLN A 11 2.74 -7.62 2.65
N GLN A 12 3.38 -7.18 3.73
CA GLN A 12 2.70 -6.91 5.00
C GLN A 12 1.67 -5.77 4.87
N LEU A 13 1.99 -4.72 4.11
CA LEU A 13 1.02 -3.65 3.83
C LEU A 13 -0.16 -4.20 3.00
N LYS A 14 0.12 -5.04 2.00
CA LYS A 14 -0.90 -5.68 1.16
C LYS A 14 -1.87 -6.51 1.99
N GLU A 15 -1.35 -7.33 2.89
CA GLU A 15 -2.18 -8.13 3.82
C GLU A 15 -3.07 -7.23 4.68
N LYS A 16 -2.50 -6.20 5.31
CA LYS A 16 -3.25 -5.28 6.18
C LYS A 16 -4.34 -4.51 5.42
N VAL A 17 -4.04 -3.99 4.22
CA VAL A 17 -5.03 -3.21 3.47
C VAL A 17 -6.14 -4.10 2.89
N LEU A 18 -5.82 -5.33 2.50
CA LEU A 18 -6.82 -6.30 2.04
C LEU A 18 -7.72 -6.74 3.19
N ASP A 19 -7.16 -7.03 4.37
CA ASP A 19 -7.92 -7.38 5.56
C ASP A 19 -8.92 -6.28 5.96
N ILE A 20 -8.50 -5.01 5.94
CA ILE A 20 -9.41 -3.86 6.14
C ILE A 20 -10.52 -3.82 5.09
N ALA A 21 -10.20 -4.11 3.82
CA ALA A 21 -11.17 -4.07 2.73
C ALA A 21 -12.20 -5.22 2.77
N THR A 22 -11.82 -6.39 3.30
CA THR A 22 -12.63 -7.61 3.24
C THR A 22 -13.30 -7.98 4.56
N ASN A 23 -12.63 -7.73 5.69
CA ASN A 23 -13.04 -8.26 6.99
C ASN A 23 -13.57 -7.18 7.95
N PHE A 24 -13.36 -5.89 7.64
CA PHE A 24 -13.87 -4.78 8.45
C PHE A 24 -15.07 -4.09 7.80
N LYS A 25 -16.06 -3.72 8.62
CA LYS A 25 -17.09 -2.76 8.21
C LYS A 25 -16.45 -1.39 8.13
N THR A 26 -16.23 -0.89 6.92
CA THR A 26 -15.63 0.43 6.70
C THR A 26 -16.60 1.39 6.04
N CYS A 27 -16.40 2.69 6.26
CA CYS A 27 -17.09 3.74 5.51
C CYS A 27 -16.15 4.88 5.14
N TYR A 28 -16.57 5.72 4.17
CA TYR A 28 -15.84 6.95 3.89
C TYR A 28 -16.16 8.00 4.96
N LEU A 29 -15.13 8.49 5.64
CA LEU A 29 -15.19 9.55 6.64
C LEU A 29 -14.04 10.51 6.37
N TYR A 30 -14.34 11.71 5.86
CA TYR A 30 -13.28 12.66 5.49
C TYR A 30 -12.50 13.15 6.71
N GLY A 31 -11.19 12.95 6.72
CA GLY A 31 -10.32 13.16 7.87
C GLY A 31 -10.35 12.01 8.89
N GLY A 32 -10.95 10.86 8.56
CA GLY A 32 -11.02 9.68 9.43
C GLY A 32 -9.78 8.79 9.29
N THR A 33 -9.22 8.35 10.40
CA THR A 33 -7.95 7.60 10.49
C THR A 33 -8.16 6.22 11.09
N GLY A 34 -9.33 5.62 10.84
CA GLY A 34 -9.65 4.26 11.26
C GLY A 34 -10.28 4.15 12.65
N GLN A 35 -10.80 5.23 13.22
CA GLN A 35 -11.64 5.18 14.43
C GLN A 35 -13.04 4.61 14.12
N LEU A 36 -13.71 4.11 15.16
CA LEU A 36 -15.14 3.80 15.11
C LEU A 36 -15.97 5.06 14.81
N VAL A 37 -17.00 4.89 13.99
CA VAL A 37 -17.98 5.94 13.70
C VAL A 37 -18.91 6.09 14.90
N THR A 38 -18.79 7.22 15.59
CA THR A 38 -19.62 7.60 16.73
C THR A 38 -20.20 9.00 16.53
N ASN A 39 -21.26 9.35 17.27
CA ASN A 39 -21.79 10.72 17.25
C ASN A 39 -20.71 11.76 17.58
N ALA A 40 -19.85 11.48 18.57
CA ALA A 40 -18.77 12.38 18.96
C ALA A 40 -17.77 12.64 17.81
N ILE A 41 -17.40 11.60 17.06
CA ILE A 41 -16.51 11.73 15.91
C ILE A 41 -17.20 12.49 14.77
N ILE A 42 -18.47 12.22 14.50
CA ILE A 42 -19.24 12.95 13.49
C ILE A 42 -19.30 14.43 13.85
N ASP A 43 -19.67 14.77 15.09
CA ASP A 43 -19.77 16.16 15.54
C ASP A 43 -18.41 16.88 15.50
N GLN A 44 -17.33 16.20 15.90
CA GLN A 44 -15.98 16.72 15.80
C GLN A 44 -15.61 17.07 14.35
N LYS A 45 -15.84 16.14 13.42
CA LYS A 45 -15.48 16.33 12.01
C LYS A 45 -16.38 17.36 11.32
N SER A 46 -17.66 17.42 11.69
CA SER A 46 -18.59 18.46 11.23
C SER A 46 -18.14 19.86 11.62
N LYS A 47 -17.58 20.04 12.82
CA LYS A 47 -16.99 21.33 13.24
C LYS A 47 -15.70 21.65 12.51
N GLN A 48 -14.86 20.66 12.24
CA GLN A 48 -13.58 20.84 11.55
C GLN A 48 -13.76 21.17 10.05
N LEU A 49 -14.73 20.52 9.40
CA LEU A 49 -14.90 20.53 7.94
C LEU A 49 -16.37 20.75 7.55
N PRO A 50 -17.00 21.88 7.96
CA PRO A 50 -18.44 22.08 7.83
C PRO A 50 -18.96 22.04 6.39
N SER A 51 -18.16 22.47 5.41
CA SER A 51 -18.52 22.41 3.99
C SER A 51 -18.64 20.98 3.46
N TRP A 52 -17.86 20.04 4.02
CA TRP A 52 -17.95 18.64 3.65
C TRP A 52 -19.12 17.95 4.36
N TYR A 53 -19.27 18.17 5.66
CA TYR A 53 -20.24 17.47 6.50
C TYR A 53 -21.61 18.13 6.47
N THR A 54 -22.27 18.05 5.32
CA THR A 54 -23.67 18.49 5.14
C THR A 54 -24.63 17.62 5.95
N SER A 55 -25.83 18.13 6.22
CA SER A 55 -26.89 17.39 6.91
C SER A 55 -27.18 16.02 6.29
N ALA A 56 -27.12 15.92 4.96
CA ALA A 56 -27.30 14.66 4.24
C ALA A 56 -26.19 13.64 4.55
N ARG A 57 -24.91 14.06 4.50
CA ARG A 57 -23.77 13.19 4.83
C ARG A 57 -23.76 12.79 6.30
N ILE A 58 -24.07 13.73 7.20
CA ILE A 58 -24.22 13.45 8.64
C ILE A 58 -25.32 12.40 8.85
N THR A 59 -26.45 12.52 8.16
CA THR A 59 -27.57 11.55 8.27
C THR A 59 -27.15 10.16 7.83
N VAL A 60 -26.37 10.03 6.76
CA VAL A 60 -25.80 8.74 6.33
C VAL A 60 -24.87 8.17 7.39
N LEU A 61 -23.94 8.96 7.92
CA LEU A 61 -22.98 8.51 8.95
C LEU A 61 -23.67 8.11 10.25
N LYS A 62 -24.71 8.83 10.68
CA LYS A 62 -25.46 8.53 11.91
C LYS A 62 -26.13 7.15 11.87
N LYS A 63 -26.48 6.63 10.68
CA LYS A 63 -27.00 5.26 10.53
C LYS A 63 -25.96 4.18 10.83
N LEU A 64 -24.67 4.52 10.76
CA LEU A 64 -23.56 3.59 11.00
C LEU A 64 -23.13 3.55 12.47
N VAL A 65 -23.55 4.53 13.27
CA VAL A 65 -23.21 4.62 14.69
C VAL A 65 -23.74 3.39 15.44
N GLY A 66 -22.87 2.78 16.25
CA GLY A 66 -23.20 1.57 17.01
C GLY A 66 -23.15 0.26 16.20
N ASN A 67 -22.91 0.32 14.89
CA ASN A 67 -22.90 -0.87 14.03
C ASN A 67 -21.49 -1.41 13.71
N GLY A 68 -20.47 -0.90 14.41
CA GLY A 68 -19.07 -1.35 14.28
C GLY A 68 -18.37 -0.88 13.00
N TYR A 69 -18.75 0.28 12.44
CA TYR A 69 -18.09 0.84 11.27
C TYR A 69 -16.84 1.63 11.63
N TYR A 70 -15.76 1.44 10.86
CA TYR A 70 -14.52 2.21 10.93
C TYR A 70 -14.44 3.22 9.79
N GLY A 71 -14.13 4.47 10.14
CA GLY A 71 -14.10 5.58 9.18
C GLY A 71 -12.71 5.88 8.65
N PHE A 72 -12.55 5.86 7.32
CA PHE A 72 -11.31 6.21 6.63
C PHE A 72 -11.58 7.24 5.52
N ASP A 73 -10.56 8.01 5.14
CA ASP A 73 -10.46 8.57 3.80
C ASP A 73 -9.27 7.96 3.04
N CYS A 74 -9.03 8.41 1.81
CA CYS A 74 -8.04 7.81 0.91
C CYS A 74 -6.63 7.78 1.51
N VAL A 75 -6.09 8.93 1.90
CA VAL A 75 -4.72 9.03 2.43
C VAL A 75 -4.65 8.55 3.87
N ASN A 76 -5.71 8.76 4.67
CA ASN A 76 -5.75 8.33 6.05
C ASN A 76 -5.90 6.82 6.22
N LEU A 77 -6.42 6.08 5.23
CA LEU A 77 -6.30 4.61 5.20
C LEU A 77 -4.83 4.19 5.28
N ILE A 78 -4.00 4.77 4.40
CA ILE A 78 -2.58 4.44 4.31
C ILE A 78 -1.83 4.92 5.55
N LYS A 79 -2.04 6.19 5.95
CA LYS A 79 -1.41 6.75 7.15
C LYS A 79 -1.83 6.01 8.42
N ALA A 80 -3.09 5.59 8.56
CA ALA A 80 -3.54 4.84 9.74
C ALA A 80 -2.74 3.54 9.91
N ILE A 81 -2.57 2.75 8.84
CA ILE A 81 -1.76 1.53 8.87
C ILE A 81 -0.32 1.87 9.25
N LEU A 82 0.28 2.87 8.61
CA LEU A 82 1.66 3.27 8.90
C LEU A 82 1.85 3.87 10.30
N TRP A 83 0.81 4.46 10.90
CA TRP A 83 0.78 4.95 12.28
C TRP A 83 0.54 3.83 13.30
N GLY A 84 0.29 2.60 12.86
CA GLY A 84 0.11 1.42 13.71
C GLY A 84 -1.34 1.05 13.97
N TRP A 85 -2.25 1.30 13.02
CA TRP A 85 -3.60 0.75 13.09
C TRP A 85 -3.57 -0.77 12.98
N GLU A 86 -4.26 -1.46 13.89
CA GLU A 86 -4.33 -2.91 13.96
C GLU A 86 -5.59 -3.36 14.70
N ASP A 87 -6.31 -4.35 14.16
CA ASP A 87 -7.51 -4.96 14.75
C ASP A 87 -8.55 -3.95 15.28
N GLY A 88 -8.85 -2.92 14.49
CA GLY A 88 -9.82 -1.88 14.87
C GLY A 88 -9.31 -0.88 15.90
N LYS A 89 -8.04 -0.93 16.28
CA LYS A 89 -7.39 0.02 17.19
C LYS A 89 -6.53 0.99 16.41
N MET A 90 -6.69 2.27 16.71
CA MET A 90 -5.86 3.31 16.11
C MET A 90 -4.45 3.26 16.67
N GLY A 91 -3.47 3.45 15.78
CA GLY A 91 -2.10 3.75 16.18
C GLY A 91 -1.92 5.19 16.68
N LYS A 92 -0.67 5.55 17.01
CA LYS A 92 -0.34 6.90 17.48
C LYS A 92 -0.34 7.88 16.30
N TYR A 93 -1.14 8.94 16.38
CA TYR A 93 -1.22 9.99 15.37
C TYR A 93 0.17 10.56 15.03
N ALA A 94 0.42 10.77 13.72
CA ALA A 94 1.68 11.33 13.21
C ALA A 94 2.95 10.64 13.74
N SER A 95 2.88 9.32 13.98
CA SER A 95 4.00 8.53 14.48
C SER A 95 4.82 7.89 13.35
N ASN A 96 5.85 7.11 13.71
CA ASN A 96 6.65 6.32 12.77
C ASN A 96 7.30 7.14 11.64
N THR A 97 7.61 8.41 11.90
CA THR A 97 8.14 9.37 10.91
C THR A 97 7.21 9.59 9.72
N VAL A 98 5.92 9.28 9.85
CA VAL A 98 4.88 9.49 8.84
C VAL A 98 4.13 10.78 9.21
N PRO A 99 4.33 11.90 8.48
CA PRO A 99 3.69 13.16 8.82
C PRO A 99 2.20 13.14 8.51
N ASP A 100 1.45 14.03 9.16
CA ASP A 100 0.08 14.30 8.71
C ASP A 100 0.09 15.21 7.48
N THR A 101 -0.37 14.69 6.35
CA THR A 101 -0.53 15.44 5.11
C THR A 101 -1.71 14.91 4.30
N ASN A 102 -2.18 15.70 3.34
CA ASN A 102 -3.25 15.30 2.43
C ASN A 102 -2.70 14.46 1.26
N ALA A 103 -3.59 13.97 0.38
CA ALA A 103 -3.22 13.19 -0.80
C ALA A 103 -2.12 13.85 -1.67
N ASN A 104 -2.21 15.16 -1.89
CA ASN A 104 -1.26 15.92 -2.72
C ASN A 104 0.11 16.06 -2.06
N GLY A 105 0.15 16.23 -0.74
CA GLY A 105 1.41 16.24 -0.02
C GLY A 105 2.00 14.84 0.13
N PHE A 106 1.17 13.79 0.24
CA PHE A 106 1.63 12.43 0.47
C PHE A 106 2.40 11.86 -0.74
N ILE A 107 1.97 12.16 -1.97
CA ILE A 107 2.73 11.77 -3.17
C ILE A 107 4.11 12.44 -3.23
N ASN A 108 4.28 13.65 -2.67
CA ASN A 108 5.59 14.33 -2.63
C ASN A 108 6.57 13.69 -1.64
N LEU A 109 6.09 12.80 -0.76
CA LEU A 109 6.93 12.03 0.15
C LEU A 109 7.39 10.70 -0.46
N CYS A 110 6.80 10.29 -1.58
CA CYS A 110 7.11 9.02 -2.22
C CYS A 110 8.49 9.06 -2.90
N GLU A 111 9.12 7.89 -2.95
CA GLU A 111 10.35 7.64 -3.69
C GLU A 111 10.00 7.20 -5.13
N ASP A 112 10.94 7.35 -6.07
CA ASP A 112 10.79 6.89 -7.45
C ASP A 112 9.48 7.34 -8.15
N VAL A 113 9.02 8.57 -7.89
CA VAL A 113 7.76 9.08 -8.43
C VAL A 113 7.83 9.17 -9.96
N SER A 114 6.86 8.56 -10.63
CA SER A 114 6.77 8.49 -12.08
C SER A 114 5.35 8.82 -12.58
N THR A 115 5.26 9.34 -13.80
CA THR A 115 4.00 9.54 -14.55
C THR A 115 3.72 8.40 -15.54
N ASP A 116 4.66 7.46 -15.70
CA ASP A 116 4.49 6.28 -16.55
C ASP A 116 3.66 5.21 -15.82
N MET A 117 2.37 5.20 -16.08
CA MET A 117 1.42 4.27 -15.46
C MET A 117 1.50 2.83 -16.00
N THR A 118 2.47 2.50 -16.86
CA THR A 118 2.61 1.14 -17.43
C THR A 118 3.50 0.23 -16.59
N ASN A 119 4.33 0.77 -15.71
CA ASN A 119 5.31 0.03 -14.90
C ASN A 119 5.14 0.28 -13.39
N ILE A 120 3.89 0.28 -12.93
CA ILE A 120 3.54 0.45 -11.52
C ILE A 120 3.84 -0.86 -10.78
N LYS A 121 4.54 -0.79 -9.65
CA LYS A 121 4.79 -1.96 -8.81
C LYS A 121 3.70 -2.15 -7.75
N PRO A 122 3.37 -3.39 -7.35
CA PRO A 122 2.47 -3.62 -6.24
C PRO A 122 2.86 -2.83 -4.99
N MET A 123 1.85 -2.27 -4.33
CA MET A 123 1.92 -1.40 -3.15
C MET A 123 2.63 -0.05 -3.36
N GLU A 124 2.90 0.35 -4.60
CA GLU A 124 3.13 1.76 -4.87
C GLU A 124 1.85 2.56 -4.65
N LEU A 125 2.02 3.77 -4.11
CA LEU A 125 0.98 4.77 -4.06
C LEU A 125 0.63 5.13 -5.50
N ILE A 126 -0.66 5.12 -5.85
CA ILE A 126 -1.18 5.71 -7.09
C ILE A 126 -1.92 7.00 -6.73
N TRP A 127 -1.82 8.00 -7.60
CA TRP A 127 -2.29 9.35 -7.28
C TRP A 127 -2.91 10.07 -8.48
N PHE A 128 -3.91 10.90 -8.18
CA PHE A 128 -4.29 12.07 -8.96
C PHE A 128 -4.67 13.20 -8.00
N SER A 129 -4.83 14.43 -8.48
CA SER A 129 -5.08 15.58 -7.60
C SER A 129 -6.27 15.35 -6.66
N GLY A 130 -5.98 15.34 -5.36
CA GLY A 130 -6.95 15.16 -4.28
C GLY A 130 -7.20 13.70 -3.86
N HIS A 131 -6.59 12.69 -4.49
CA HIS A 131 -6.89 11.29 -4.19
C HIS A 131 -5.69 10.35 -4.32
N VAL A 132 -5.69 9.29 -3.51
CA VAL A 132 -4.66 8.24 -3.51
C VAL A 132 -5.28 6.85 -3.36
N GLY A 133 -4.54 5.85 -3.81
CA GLY A 133 -4.78 4.43 -3.53
C GLY A 133 -3.47 3.65 -3.49
N LEU A 134 -3.55 2.34 -3.27
CA LEU A 134 -2.42 1.41 -3.34
C LEU A 134 -2.63 0.42 -4.47
N TYR A 135 -1.68 0.35 -5.41
CA TYR A 135 -1.79 -0.58 -6.54
C TYR A 135 -1.61 -2.04 -6.09
N LEU A 136 -2.50 -2.95 -6.45
CA LEU A 136 -2.42 -4.36 -6.04
C LEU A 136 -1.66 -5.25 -7.03
N GLY A 137 -1.40 -4.75 -8.24
CA GLY A 137 -1.06 -5.56 -9.41
C GLY A 137 -2.27 -5.76 -10.33
N ASN A 138 -2.03 -6.28 -11.54
CA ASN A 138 -3.06 -6.71 -12.49
C ASN A 138 -4.17 -5.67 -12.79
N GLY A 139 -3.84 -4.38 -12.77
CA GLY A 139 -4.81 -3.32 -13.03
C GLY A 139 -5.82 -3.06 -11.91
N GLU A 140 -5.56 -3.54 -10.69
CA GLU A 140 -6.40 -3.34 -9.51
C GLU A 140 -5.70 -2.50 -8.44
N CYS A 141 -6.48 -1.85 -7.57
CA CYS A 141 -5.98 -1.11 -6.42
C CYS A 141 -6.93 -1.21 -5.22
N VAL A 142 -6.43 -0.83 -4.03
CA VAL A 142 -7.27 -0.54 -2.86
C VAL A 142 -7.34 0.96 -2.66
N GLU A 143 -8.56 1.47 -2.46
CA GLU A 143 -8.81 2.88 -2.23
C GLU A 143 -10.01 3.10 -1.28
N CYS A 144 -10.12 4.30 -0.74
CA CYS A 144 -11.30 4.75 -0.01
C CYS A 144 -11.76 6.09 -0.57
N ALA A 145 -12.85 6.08 -1.33
CA ALA A 145 -13.38 7.26 -2.01
C ALA A 145 -14.82 7.57 -1.56
N PRO A 146 -15.27 8.84 -1.63
CA PRO A 146 -16.64 9.21 -1.30
C PRO A 146 -17.70 8.43 -2.08
N SER A 147 -17.44 8.13 -3.36
CA SER A 147 -18.35 7.39 -4.24
C SER A 147 -18.48 5.90 -3.88
N LEU A 148 -17.45 5.35 -3.23
CA LEU A 148 -17.43 3.95 -2.77
C LEU A 148 -18.06 3.82 -1.38
N ASN A 149 -17.93 4.87 -0.56
CA ASN A 149 -18.36 4.91 0.84
C ASN A 149 -17.86 3.72 1.68
N LYS A 150 -16.69 3.18 1.34
CA LYS A 150 -15.96 2.14 2.08
C LYS A 150 -14.52 2.06 1.57
N VAL A 151 -13.67 1.31 2.26
CA VAL A 151 -12.42 0.80 1.69
C VAL A 151 -12.80 -0.31 0.70
N ALA A 152 -12.32 -0.23 -0.54
CA ALA A 152 -12.69 -1.19 -1.58
C ALA A 152 -11.51 -1.51 -2.50
N ILE A 153 -11.53 -2.73 -3.03
CA ILE A 153 -10.74 -3.13 -4.19
C ILE A 153 -11.48 -2.66 -5.44
N THR A 154 -10.79 -1.95 -6.33
CA THR A 154 -11.34 -1.47 -7.60
C THR A 154 -10.35 -1.72 -8.73
N LYS A 155 -10.85 -1.74 -9.97
CA LYS A 155 -9.97 -1.60 -11.14
C LYS A 155 -9.43 -0.17 -11.19
N LEU A 156 -8.21 0.03 -11.71
CA LEU A 156 -7.67 1.37 -11.97
C LEU A 156 -8.63 2.23 -12.83
N THR A 157 -9.35 1.59 -13.74
CA THR A 157 -10.35 2.21 -14.63
C THR A 157 -11.60 2.72 -13.90
N TYR A 158 -11.82 2.36 -12.62
CA TYR A 158 -12.94 2.89 -11.84
C TYR A 158 -12.83 4.41 -11.65
N GLN A 159 -11.64 4.89 -11.27
CA GLN A 159 -11.37 6.33 -11.20
C GLN A 159 -11.02 6.92 -12.56
N ASN A 160 -10.29 6.17 -13.39
CA ASN A 160 -9.82 6.57 -14.73
C ASN A 160 -9.07 7.91 -14.77
N LYS A 161 -8.37 8.26 -13.68
CA LYS A 161 -7.67 9.55 -13.51
C LYS A 161 -6.24 9.42 -12.98
N TRP A 162 -5.83 8.22 -12.56
CA TRP A 162 -4.51 7.97 -12.00
C TRP A 162 -3.42 8.45 -12.97
N CYS A 163 -2.54 9.32 -12.50
CA CYS A 163 -1.55 9.99 -13.35
C CYS A 163 -0.14 10.04 -12.75
N LYS A 164 0.03 9.61 -11.50
CA LYS A 164 1.33 9.38 -10.89
C LYS A 164 1.30 8.12 -10.04
N HIS A 165 2.47 7.54 -9.86
CA HIS A 165 2.71 6.53 -8.84
C HIS A 165 4.07 6.73 -8.18
N GLY A 166 4.31 6.09 -7.05
CA GLY A 166 5.60 6.13 -6.36
C GLY A 166 5.66 5.21 -5.15
N LYS A 167 6.87 4.89 -4.73
CA LYS A 167 7.12 4.01 -3.58
C LYS A 167 6.91 4.72 -2.27
N LEU A 168 6.25 4.06 -1.33
CA LEU A 168 6.14 4.55 0.03
C LEU A 168 7.49 4.38 0.76
N PRO A 169 8.10 5.45 1.27
CA PRO A 169 9.45 5.40 1.84
C PRO A 169 9.54 4.56 3.13
N TRP A 170 8.41 4.29 3.78
CA TRP A 170 8.32 3.46 4.99
C TRP A 170 8.28 1.95 4.71
N LEU A 171 8.23 1.55 3.44
CA LEU A 171 8.19 0.15 3.05
C LEU A 171 9.54 -0.37 2.60
N THR A 172 9.78 -1.64 2.90
CA THR A 172 10.77 -2.45 2.19
C THR A 172 10.04 -3.19 1.07
N TYR A 173 10.25 -2.75 -0.17
CA TYR A 173 9.70 -3.44 -1.35
C TYR A 173 10.45 -4.75 -1.56
N THR A 174 9.74 -5.87 -1.51
CA THR A 174 10.35 -7.21 -1.52
C THR A 174 11.04 -7.51 -2.85
N GLU A 175 10.55 -6.97 -3.97
CA GLU A 175 11.24 -7.08 -5.27
C GLU A 175 12.58 -6.31 -5.33
N ASP A 176 12.76 -5.31 -4.47
CA ASP A 176 13.99 -4.52 -4.41
C ASP A 176 15.01 -5.12 -3.43
N VAL A 177 14.63 -6.11 -2.61
CA VAL A 177 15.56 -6.90 -1.80
C VAL A 177 16.28 -7.89 -2.70
N LYS A 178 17.27 -7.39 -3.45
CA LYS A 178 18.24 -8.24 -4.14
C LYS A 178 19.17 -8.85 -3.10
N ARG A 179 18.82 -10.03 -2.59
CA ARG A 179 19.80 -10.86 -1.88
C ARG A 179 20.78 -11.44 -2.90
N LYS A 180 22.05 -11.56 -2.52
CA LYS A 180 23.03 -12.30 -3.33
C LYS A 180 22.55 -13.74 -3.45
N LEU A 181 22.35 -14.20 -4.68
CA LEU A 181 21.96 -15.57 -4.96
C LEU A 181 23.24 -16.40 -5.07
N GLU A 182 23.41 -17.36 -4.18
CA GLU A 182 24.57 -18.24 -4.11
C GLU A 182 24.20 -19.62 -3.56
N LEU A 183 25.08 -20.59 -3.75
CA LEU A 183 24.87 -21.94 -3.24
C LEU A 183 25.00 -21.97 -1.71
N THR A 184 23.90 -22.23 -1.00
CA THR A 184 23.86 -22.33 0.47
C THR A 184 23.39 -23.71 0.94
N THR A 185 23.55 -24.01 2.23
CA THR A 185 22.92 -25.17 2.88
C THR A 185 22.06 -24.69 4.06
N PRO A 186 20.72 -24.88 4.05
CA PRO A 186 19.92 -25.46 2.95
C PRO A 186 19.94 -24.55 1.70
N TYR A 187 19.63 -25.12 0.53
CA TYR A 187 19.59 -24.36 -0.72
C TYR A 187 18.62 -23.19 -0.63
N MET A 188 19.01 -22.06 -1.22
CA MET A 188 18.13 -20.90 -1.34
C MET A 188 16.92 -21.28 -2.19
N ARG A 189 15.74 -20.76 -1.80
CA ARG A 189 14.51 -20.93 -2.57
C ARG A 189 13.78 -19.61 -2.73
N GLY A 190 13.07 -19.41 -3.84
CA GLY A 190 12.22 -18.23 -4.03
C GLY A 190 11.97 -17.84 -5.49
N ASP A 191 11.08 -16.86 -5.68
CA ASP A 191 10.75 -16.29 -7.00
C ASP A 191 11.92 -15.53 -7.62
N ASP A 192 12.84 -15.00 -6.80
CA ASP A 192 14.08 -14.38 -7.23
C ASP A 192 15.03 -15.39 -7.89
N VAL A 193 15.16 -16.58 -7.29
CA VAL A 193 15.88 -17.73 -7.88
C VAL A 193 15.21 -18.15 -9.18
N LYS A 194 13.88 -18.23 -9.20
CA LYS A 194 13.10 -18.62 -10.38
C LYS A 194 13.29 -17.63 -11.54
N LYS A 195 13.28 -16.32 -11.26
CA LYS A 195 13.56 -15.25 -12.24
C LYS A 195 14.99 -15.37 -12.77
N LEU A 196 16.00 -15.61 -11.92
CA LEU A 196 17.38 -15.84 -12.35
C LEU A 196 17.47 -17.07 -13.29
N GLN A 197 16.85 -18.18 -12.91
CA GLN A 197 16.83 -19.42 -13.71
C GLN A 197 16.19 -19.21 -15.09
N GLN A 198 15.10 -18.44 -15.17
CA GLN A 198 14.47 -18.05 -16.43
C GLN A 198 15.44 -17.25 -17.33
N LEU A 199 16.15 -16.28 -16.75
CA LEU A 199 17.13 -15.46 -17.48
C LEU A 199 18.32 -16.28 -18.00
N MET A 200 18.72 -17.32 -17.27
CA MET A 200 19.84 -18.20 -17.66
C MET A 200 19.42 -19.36 -18.56
N GLY A 201 18.12 -19.50 -18.87
CA GLY A 201 17.60 -20.60 -19.69
C GLY A 201 17.71 -21.98 -19.03
N VAL A 202 17.65 -22.05 -17.69
CA VAL A 202 17.59 -23.32 -16.94
C VAL A 202 16.20 -23.56 -16.36
N THR A 203 15.94 -24.77 -15.85
CA THR A 203 14.66 -25.12 -15.24
C THR A 203 14.32 -24.15 -14.10
N PRO A 204 13.19 -23.42 -14.17
CA PRO A 204 12.82 -22.42 -13.18
C PRO A 204 12.06 -23.07 -12.01
N ASP A 205 12.74 -23.95 -11.28
CA ASP A 205 12.20 -24.67 -10.12
C ASP A 205 12.21 -23.83 -8.83
N GLY A 206 12.85 -22.65 -8.86
CA GLY A 206 12.97 -21.76 -7.72
C GLY A 206 13.92 -22.26 -6.64
N ILE A 207 14.79 -23.23 -6.92
CA ILE A 207 15.78 -23.79 -5.99
C ILE A 207 17.20 -23.50 -6.49
N TYR A 208 17.98 -22.75 -5.71
CA TYR A 208 19.38 -22.47 -6.04
C TYR A 208 20.25 -23.63 -5.56
N GLY A 209 20.25 -24.70 -6.35
CA GLY A 209 21.10 -25.88 -6.16
C GLY A 209 22.38 -25.85 -7.00
N PRO A 210 23.21 -26.91 -6.93
CA PRO A 210 24.48 -26.99 -7.66
C PRO A 210 24.37 -26.78 -9.17
N SER A 211 23.26 -27.18 -9.81
CA SER A 211 23.02 -26.95 -11.24
C SER A 211 22.88 -25.47 -11.59
N THR A 212 22.16 -24.71 -10.74
CA THR A 212 21.98 -23.26 -10.91
C THR A 212 23.31 -22.54 -10.67
N ASP A 213 24.04 -22.92 -9.62
CA ASP A 213 25.36 -22.35 -9.30
C ASP A 213 26.38 -22.55 -10.42
N ASN A 214 26.45 -23.77 -10.98
CA ASN A 214 27.32 -24.06 -12.12
C ASN A 214 26.98 -23.20 -13.33
N LYS A 215 25.70 -22.96 -13.61
CA LYS A 215 25.30 -22.12 -14.74
C LYS A 215 25.65 -20.65 -14.53
N VAL A 216 25.46 -20.14 -13.31
CA VAL A 216 25.89 -18.78 -12.94
C VAL A 216 27.39 -18.62 -13.16
N LYS A 217 28.20 -19.56 -12.69
CA LYS A 217 29.67 -19.55 -12.87
C LYS A 217 30.09 -19.61 -14.34
N GLU A 218 29.42 -20.43 -15.15
CA GLU A 218 29.65 -20.51 -16.60
C GLU A 218 29.40 -19.15 -17.28
N ILE A 219 28.27 -18.51 -16.97
CA ILE A 219 27.93 -17.20 -17.53
C ILE A 219 28.91 -16.12 -17.07
N LEU A 220 29.24 -16.07 -15.78
CA LEU A 220 30.21 -15.11 -15.23
C LEU A 220 31.58 -15.26 -15.93
N SER A 221 32.06 -16.50 -16.07
CA SER A 221 33.29 -16.79 -16.79
C SER A 221 33.24 -16.34 -18.26
N ALA A 222 32.09 -16.50 -18.93
CA ALA A 222 31.92 -16.09 -20.33
C ALA A 222 31.92 -14.57 -20.54
N ILE A 223 31.58 -13.79 -19.50
CA ILE A 223 31.56 -12.33 -19.53
C ILE A 223 32.77 -11.69 -18.82
N GLY A 224 33.77 -12.49 -18.43
CA GLY A 224 35.01 -12.01 -17.80
C GLY A 224 34.84 -11.52 -16.36
N MET A 225 33.87 -12.09 -15.63
CA MET A 225 33.59 -11.82 -14.22
C MET A 225 33.90 -13.00 -13.31
#